data_AF-Q6YTV0-F1
#
_entry.id   AF-Q6YTV0-F1
#
_cell.length_a   1.000
_cell.length_b   1.000
_cell.length_c   1.000
_cell.angle_alpha   90.00
_cell.angle_beta   90.00
_cell.angle_gamma   90.00
#
_symmetry.space_group_name_H-M   'P 1'
#
loop_
_entity.id
_entity.type
_entity.pdbx_description
1 polymer ?
#
loop_
_entity_poly.entity_id
_entity_poly.type
_entity_poly.pdbx_seq_one_letter_code
_entity_poly.pdbx_strand_id
1 'polypeptide(L)'
;MLFKLLNGVYADDHDLRQLREKYQKLPVSQLKENAELINDALERDIRMTVRLQIVYGRLSIRSVRSAFEKSVGSRLLKFGGSDTHELLQSYLRFNLVSV
;
A
#
# COMPACT_ATOMS: atom_id res chain seq x y z
N MET A 1 -18.96 -15.81 -4.71
CA MET A 1 -18.33 -15.13 -5.86
C MET A 1 -16.92 -14.76 -5.41
N LEU A 2 -15.88 -15.45 -5.89
CA LEU A 2 -14.51 -15.29 -5.39
C LEU A 2 -13.75 -14.31 -6.29
N PHE A 3 -13.48 -13.11 -5.79
CA PHE A 3 -12.56 -12.17 -6.45
C PHE A 3 -11.14 -12.67 -6.21
N LYS A 4 -10.40 -13.03 -7.27
CA LYS A 4 -8.97 -13.29 -7.15
C LYS A 4 -8.22 -12.01 -7.46
N LEU A 5 -7.74 -11.36 -6.42
CA LEU A 5 -6.81 -10.24 -6.54
C LEU A 5 -5.41 -10.81 -6.38
N LEU A 6 -4.55 -10.60 -7.37
CA LEU A 6 -3.12 -10.87 -7.25
C LEU A 6 -2.44 -9.55 -6.94
N ASN A 7 -1.69 -9.51 -5.84
CA ASN A 7 -0.88 -8.37 -5.47
C ASN A 7 0.60 -8.77 -5.45
N GLY A 8 1.44 -7.84 -5.90
CA GLY A 8 2.89 -7.93 -5.76
C GLY A 8 3.38 -6.63 -5.13
N VAL A 9 4.25 -6.75 -4.14
CA VAL A 9 4.92 -5.61 -3.51
C VAL A 9 6.40 -5.73 -3.84
N TYR A 10 6.94 -4.68 -4.47
CA TYR A 10 8.33 -4.57 -4.89
C TYR A 10 8.96 -3.42 -4.14
N ALA A 11 10.23 -3.53 -3.80
CA ALA A 11 11.00 -2.47 -3.17
C ALA A 11 12.40 -2.44 -3.80
N ASP A 12 13.00 -1.25 -3.85
CA ASP A 12 14.37 -1.07 -4.32
C ASP A 12 15.36 -1.69 -3.30
N ASP A 13 16.25 -2.56 -3.79
CA ASP A 13 17.21 -3.28 -2.94
C ASP A 13 18.17 -2.34 -2.20
N HIS A 14 18.53 -1.22 -2.82
CA HIS A 14 19.41 -0.24 -2.20
C HIS A 14 18.77 0.40 -0.97
N ASP A 15 17.49 0.73 -1.05
CA ASP A 15 16.74 1.39 0.02
C ASP A 15 16.46 0.42 1.19
N LEU A 16 16.46 -0.90 0.92
CA LEU A 16 16.27 -1.93 1.94
C LEU A 16 17.50 -2.19 2.83
N ARG A 17 18.68 -1.65 2.49
CA ARG A 17 19.93 -1.93 3.24
C ARG A 17 19.81 -1.66 4.73
N GLN A 18 19.26 -0.50 5.09
CA GLN A 18 19.12 -0.11 6.50
C GLN A 18 18.12 -0.99 7.27
N LEU A 19 17.08 -1.51 6.59
CA LEU A 19 16.15 -2.48 7.19
C LEU A 19 16.87 -3.81 7.39
N ARG A 20 17.59 -4.28 6.36
CA ARG A 20 18.34 -5.52 6.43
C ARG A 20 19.36 -5.49 7.57
N GLU A 21 20.11 -4.41 7.74
CA GLU A 21 21.08 -4.28 8.83
C GLU A 21 20.45 -4.47 10.22
N LYS A 22 19.27 -3.88 10.44
CA LYS A 22 18.52 -3.96 11.71
C LYS A 22 17.91 -5.35 11.95
N TYR A 23 17.39 -5.99 10.90
CA TYR A 23 16.55 -7.18 11.03
C TYR A 23 17.19 -8.50 10.57
N GLN A 24 18.35 -8.48 9.90
CA GLN A 24 18.99 -9.68 9.31
C GLN A 24 19.35 -10.78 10.30
N LYS A 25 19.48 -10.45 11.59
CA LYS A 25 19.84 -11.42 12.64
C LYS A 25 18.62 -12.14 13.20
N LEU A 26 17.42 -11.66 12.91
CA LEU A 26 16.18 -12.27 13.39
C LEU A 26 15.75 -13.40 12.46
N PRO A 27 15.26 -14.54 13.00
CA PRO A 27 14.68 -15.59 12.18
C PRO A 27 13.40 -15.09 11.50
N VAL A 28 13.10 -15.65 10.32
CA VAL A 28 11.90 -15.28 9.53
C VAL A 28 10.60 -15.38 10.33
N SER A 29 10.51 -16.32 11.27
CA SER A 29 9.36 -16.47 12.17
C SER A 29 9.12 -15.26 13.07
N GLN A 30 10.18 -14.53 13.45
CA GLN A 30 10.11 -13.31 14.25
C GLN A 30 9.94 -12.04 13.40
N LEU A 31 10.19 -12.13 12.09
CA LEU A 31 9.97 -11.05 11.13
C LEU A 31 8.53 -11.03 10.63
N LYS A 32 7.89 -12.20 10.53
CA LYS A 32 6.51 -12.32 10.11
C LYS A 32 5.61 -11.59 11.10
N GLU A 33 4.79 -10.67 10.60
CA GLU A 33 3.87 -9.86 11.40
C GLU A 33 4.54 -8.95 12.44
N ASN A 34 5.86 -8.71 12.31
CA ASN A 34 6.57 -7.79 13.17
C ASN A 34 6.12 -6.34 12.89
N ALA A 35 5.37 -5.75 13.83
CA ALA A 35 4.82 -4.41 13.69
C ALA A 35 5.90 -3.33 13.56
N GLU A 36 7.04 -3.49 14.22
CA GLU A 36 8.16 -2.55 14.14
C GLU A 36 8.78 -2.58 12.74
N LEU A 37 9.03 -3.77 12.18
CA LEU A 37 9.51 -3.93 10.81
C LEU A 37 8.56 -3.29 9.80
N ILE A 38 7.25 -3.49 9.96
CA ILE A 38 6.24 -2.93 9.07
C ILE A 38 6.22 -1.40 9.16
N ASN A 39 6.27 -0.84 10.37
CA ASN A 39 6.31 0.61 10.54
C ASN A 39 7.61 1.22 9.98
N ASP A 40 8.77 0.62 10.29
CA ASP A 40 10.06 1.06 9.74
C ASP A 40 10.05 1.02 8.20
N ALA A 41 9.41 0.02 7.60
CA ALA A 41 9.29 -0.07 6.15
C ALA A 41 8.31 0.97 5.53
N LEU A 42 7.31 1.43 6.29
CA LEU A 42 6.33 2.42 5.84
C LEU A 42 6.79 3.87 6.07
N GLU A 43 7.60 4.12 7.09
CA GLU A 43 8.06 5.46 7.47
C GLU A 43 9.38 5.86 6.80
N ARG A 44 10.21 4.86 6.43
CA ARG A 44 11.45 5.13 5.71
C ARG A 44 11.18 5.49 4.26
N ASP A 45 12.08 6.30 3.71
CA ASP A 45 12.08 6.65 2.29
C ASP A 45 12.57 5.45 1.46
N ILE A 46 11.65 4.52 1.21
CA ILE A 46 11.88 3.30 0.44
C ILE A 46 11.01 3.37 -0.80
N ARG A 47 11.64 3.29 -1.97
CA ARG A 47 10.90 3.23 -3.23
C ARG A 47 10.22 1.88 -3.35
N MET A 48 8.91 1.87 -3.05
CA MET A 48 8.06 0.71 -3.15
C MET A 48 7.08 0.83 -4.32
N THR A 49 6.80 -0.29 -4.98
CA THR A 49 5.77 -0.39 -6.00
C THR A 49 4.78 -1.49 -5.61
N VAL A 50 3.50 -1.14 -5.55
CA VAL A 50 2.41 -2.11 -5.40
C VAL A 50 1.78 -2.36 -6.76
N ARG A 51 1.91 -3.58 -7.28
CA ARG A 51 1.24 -4.02 -8.50
C ARG A 51 -0.02 -4.79 -8.13
N LEU A 52 -1.17 -4.30 -8.60
CA LEU A 52 -2.46 -4.96 -8.46
C LEU A 52 -2.88 -5.50 -9.82
N GLN A 53 -3.08 -6.81 -9.90
CA GLN A 53 -3.66 -7.46 -11.07
C GLN A 53 -5.06 -7.95 -10.72
N ILE A 54 -6.05 -7.33 -11.36
CA ILE A 54 -7.46 -7.64 -11.17
C ILE A 54 -7.82 -8.81 -12.08
N VAL A 55 -8.11 -9.98 -11.50
CA VAL A 55 -8.64 -11.13 -12.24
C VAL A 55 -10.15 -11.20 -12.03
N TYR A 56 -10.87 -10.22 -12.61
CA TYR A 56 -12.33 -10.17 -12.55
C TYR A 56 -12.92 -9.29 -13.66
N GLY A 57 -13.76 -9.87 -14.52
CA GLY A 57 -14.25 -9.22 -15.74
C GLY A 57 -15.47 -8.30 -15.59
N ARG A 58 -15.98 -8.04 -14.37
CA ARG A 58 -17.21 -7.23 -14.15
C ARG A 58 -17.06 -6.11 -13.12
N LEU A 59 -15.83 -5.67 -12.83
CA LEU A 59 -15.61 -4.54 -11.92
C LEU A 59 -15.81 -3.24 -12.70
N SER A 60 -16.79 -2.44 -12.31
CA SER A 60 -16.93 -1.09 -12.86
C SER A 60 -15.86 -0.18 -12.26
N ILE A 61 -15.33 0.75 -13.07
CA ILE A 61 -14.39 1.78 -12.59
C ILE A 61 -14.95 2.56 -11.39
N ARG A 62 -16.27 2.81 -11.36
CA ARG A 62 -16.95 3.48 -10.26
C ARG A 62 -16.87 2.68 -8.96
N SER A 63 -17.07 1.36 -9.03
CA SER A 63 -16.95 0.46 -7.88
C SER A 63 -15.51 0.41 -7.37
N VAL A 64 -14.53 0.34 -8.28
CA VAL A 64 -13.11 0.39 -7.92
C VAL A 64 -12.78 1.70 -7.22
N ARG A 65 -13.16 2.84 -7.82
CA ARG A 65 -12.94 4.17 -7.23
C ARG A 65 -13.51 4.29 -5.82
N SER A 66 -14.75 3.87 -5.60
CA SER A 66 -15.39 3.96 -4.27
C SER A 66 -14.68 3.08 -3.23
N ALA A 67 -14.21 1.89 -3.62
CA ALA A 67 -13.45 1.02 -2.73
C ALA A 67 -12.08 1.62 -2.36
N PHE A 68 -11.38 2.21 -3.34
CA PHE A 68 -10.12 2.92 -3.10
C PHE A 68 -10.33 4.15 -2.22
N GLU A 69 -11.31 5.00 -2.53
CA GLU A 69 -11.64 6.19 -1.73
C GLU A 69 -11.92 5.84 -0.26
N LYS A 70 -12.74 4.82 -0.01
CA LYS A 70 -13.00 4.35 1.37
C LYS A 70 -11.75 3.80 2.06
N SER A 71 -10.96 2.99 1.35
CA SER A 71 -9.81 2.29 1.95
C SER A 71 -8.56 3.16 2.14
N VAL A 72 -8.31 4.11 1.23
CA VAL A 72 -7.22 5.09 1.35
C VAL A 72 -7.65 6.22 2.27
N GLY A 73 -8.88 6.72 2.13
CA GLY A 73 -9.40 7.79 2.97
C GLY A 73 -9.39 7.45 4.46
N SER A 74 -9.76 6.22 4.83
CA SER A 74 -9.70 5.79 6.24
C SER A 74 -8.27 5.74 6.80
N ARG A 75 -7.28 5.39 5.98
CA ARG A 75 -5.86 5.38 6.37
C ARG A 75 -5.31 6.80 6.46
N LEU A 76 -5.63 7.66 5.51
CA LEU A 76 -5.26 9.08 5.55
C LEU A 76 -5.82 9.75 6.81
N LEU A 77 -7.08 9.53 7.15
CA LEU A 77 -7.66 10.05 8.40
C LEU A 77 -6.91 9.54 9.64
N LYS A 78 -6.53 8.26 9.64
CA LYS A 78 -5.82 7.63 10.76
C LYS A 78 -4.42 8.20 10.98
N PHE A 79 -3.67 8.48 9.91
CA PHE A 79 -2.27 8.89 9.99
C PHE A 79 -2.03 10.40 9.81
N GLY A 80 -2.91 11.10 9.10
CA GLY A 80 -2.78 12.52 8.75
C GLY A 80 -3.84 13.44 9.36
N GLY A 81 -4.80 12.91 10.12
CA GLY A 81 -5.84 13.72 10.75
C GLY A 81 -6.94 14.21 9.79
N SER A 82 -7.72 15.20 10.23
CA SER A 82 -8.94 15.64 9.54
C SER A 82 -8.73 16.44 8.26
N ASP A 83 -7.52 16.96 8.03
CA ASP A 83 -7.20 17.79 6.86
C ASP A 83 -6.58 17.00 5.71
N THR A 84 -7.23 15.89 5.32
CA THR A 84 -6.74 14.96 4.29
C THR A 84 -7.60 14.93 3.04
N HIS A 85 -8.62 15.78 2.97
CA HIS A 85 -9.59 15.78 1.87
C HIS A 85 -8.96 16.14 0.53
N GLU A 86 -8.17 17.21 0.47
CA GLU A 86 -7.51 17.64 -0.78
C GLU A 86 -6.49 16.60 -1.27
N LEU A 87 -5.73 16.01 -0.35
CA LEU A 87 -4.77 14.95 -0.67
C LEU A 87 -5.46 13.72 -1.25
N LEU A 88 -6.58 13.29 -0.66
CA LEU A 88 -7.38 12.18 -1.18
C LEU A 88 -7.95 12.49 -2.57
N GLN A 89 -8.48 13.70 -2.78
CA GLN A 89 -9.01 14.11 -4.09
C GLN A 89 -7.91 14.17 -5.16
N SER A 90 -6.72 14.67 -4.82
CA SER A 90 -5.55 14.64 -5.69
C SER A 90 -5.19 13.20 -6.07
N TYR A 91 -5.09 12.31 -5.08
CA TYR A 91 -4.78 10.89 -5.31
C TYR A 91 -5.79 10.20 -6.24
N LEU A 92 -7.09 10.38 -5.99
CA LEU A 92 -8.15 9.78 -6.81
C LEU A 92 -8.16 10.35 -8.24
N ARG A 93 -7.79 11.61 -8.42
CA ARG A 93 -7.71 12.26 -9.74
C ARG A 93 -6.55 11.71 -10.57
N PHE A 94 -5.39 11.47 -9.99
CA PHE A 94 -4.23 10.99 -10.75
C PHE A 94 -4.26 9.48 -11.04
N ASN A 95 -4.79 8.68 -10.11
CA ASN A 95 -4.58 7.23 -10.14
C ASN A 95 -5.75 6.40 -10.69
N LEU A 96 -6.89 7.02 -11.01
CA LEU A 96 -8.10 6.29 -11.45
C LEU A 96 -8.63 6.74 -12.82
N VAL A 97 -7.89 7.57 -13.56
CA VAL A 97 -8.33 8.10 -14.87
C VAL A 97 -8.18 7.06 -16.00
N SER A 98 -7.47 5.95 -15.79
CA SER A 98 -7.08 5.05 -16.89
C SER A 98 -7.17 3.54 -16.59
N VAL A 99 -8.10 3.08 -15.75
CA VAL A 99 -8.43 1.64 -15.69
C VAL A 99 -9.48 1.30 -16.73
#